data_AF-A0A1U7H5S7-F1
#
_entry.id   AF-A0A1U7H5S7-F1
#
_cell.length_a   1.000
_cell.length_b   1.000
_cell.length_c   1.000
_cell.angle_alpha   90.00
_cell.angle_beta   90.00
_cell.angle_gamma   90.00
#
_symmetry.space_group_name_H-M   'P 1'
#
loop_
_entity.id
_entity.type
_entity.pdbx_description
1 polymer ?
#
loop_
_entity_poly.entity_id
_entity_poly.type
_entity_poly.pdbx_seq_one_letter_code
_entity_poly.pdbx_strand_id
1 'polypeptide(L)'
;MSIGTFGNIYSDELITATELNRQPGRVLDKALERPVTITRNDQSFALLRREEVTSLVKAATQSKAVFEVLTVAFSLLLGKEIGFEHPYGWLSVFEEDDLQEFIKELSEAFRLIDSSTTAWEMIDAIIHEWHESAIAIASPELAAAFSAETDEVPLTKPAAGSAV
;
A
#
# COMPACT_ATOMS: atom_id res chain seq x y z
N MET A 1 -2.74 14.31 6.56
CA MET A 1 -4.13 14.80 6.55
C MET A 1 -4.91 13.79 7.36
N SER A 2 -5.53 14.22 8.45
CA SER A 2 -6.25 13.33 9.37
C SER A 2 -7.48 12.75 8.66
N ILE A 3 -7.60 11.42 8.60
CA ILE A 3 -8.89 10.74 8.40
C ILE A 3 -9.66 10.89 9.73
N GLY A 4 -10.05 12.13 10.01
CA GLY A 4 -10.78 12.54 11.19
C GLY A 4 -12.23 12.76 10.84
N THR A 5 -13.10 11.93 11.42
CA THR A 5 -14.57 12.06 11.44
C THR A 5 -15.24 11.87 10.08
N PHE A 6 -16.07 10.83 9.93
CA PHE A 6 -17.06 10.72 8.86
C PHE A 6 -18.19 11.76 9.05
N GLY A 7 -17.82 13.04 9.21
CA GLY A 7 -18.69 14.16 8.89
C GLY A 7 -18.83 14.24 7.37
N ASN A 8 -19.94 14.79 6.89
CA ASN A 8 -20.19 14.98 5.47
C ASN A 8 -18.93 15.53 4.76
N ILE A 9 -18.30 14.72 3.90
CA ILE A 9 -17.07 15.12 3.16
C ILE A 9 -17.36 16.27 2.20
N TYR A 10 -18.64 16.50 1.92
CA TYR A 10 -19.12 17.61 1.13
C TYR A 10 -19.39 18.80 2.02
N SER A 11 -19.06 19.99 1.50
CA SER A 11 -19.57 21.23 2.06
C SER A 11 -21.08 21.12 2.27
N ASP A 12 -21.56 21.55 3.44
CA ASP A 12 -23.00 21.73 3.71
C ASP A 12 -23.65 22.75 2.77
N GLU A 13 -22.83 23.45 1.98
CA GLU A 13 -23.26 24.38 0.95
C GLU A 13 -23.74 23.66 -0.31
N LEU A 14 -25.06 23.71 -0.53
CA LEU A 14 -25.75 23.20 -1.71
C LEU A 14 -25.79 24.27 -2.80
N ILE A 15 -25.09 24.06 -3.90
CA ILE A 15 -25.13 24.93 -5.10
C ILE A 15 -26.14 24.36 -6.08
N THR A 16 -26.96 25.21 -6.71
CA THR A 16 -27.90 24.73 -7.75
C THR A 16 -27.20 24.61 -9.10
N ALA A 17 -27.65 23.71 -9.98
CA ALA A 17 -27.14 23.66 -11.36
C ALA A 17 -27.33 24.98 -12.13
N THR A 18 -28.36 25.76 -11.78
CA THR A 18 -28.58 27.11 -12.33
C THR A 18 -27.47 28.08 -11.91
N GLU A 19 -27.02 28.00 -10.65
CA GLU A 19 -25.94 28.82 -10.13
C GLU A 19 -24.58 28.45 -10.73
N LEU A 20 -24.32 27.14 -10.89
CA LEU A 20 -23.15 26.64 -11.63
C LEU A 20 -23.09 27.22 -13.05
N ASN A 21 -24.21 27.23 -13.77
CA ASN A 21 -24.26 27.77 -15.14
C ASN A 21 -24.07 29.29 -15.19
N ARG A 22 -24.53 30.02 -14.16
CA ARG A 22 -24.43 31.48 -14.11
C ARG A 22 -23.05 31.97 -13.67
N GLN A 23 -22.39 31.26 -12.77
CA GLN A 23 -21.15 31.68 -12.14
C GLN A 23 -20.15 30.51 -12.02
N PRO A 24 -19.75 29.89 -13.14
CA PRO A 24 -18.90 28.70 -13.11
C PRO A 24 -17.55 28.96 -12.43
N GLY A 25 -16.96 30.14 -12.65
CA GLY A 25 -15.69 30.53 -12.00
C GLY A 25 -15.78 30.50 -10.47
N ARG A 26 -16.79 31.14 -9.89
CA ARG A 26 -16.99 31.15 -8.43
C ARG A 26 -17.21 29.75 -7.86
N VAL A 27 -17.89 28.87 -8.60
CA VAL A 27 -18.11 27.49 -8.15
C VAL A 27 -16.81 26.68 -8.21
N LEU A 28 -15.98 26.88 -9.23
CA LEU A 28 -14.65 26.26 -9.32
C LEU A 28 -13.72 26.78 -8.21
N ASP A 29 -13.71 28.07 -7.93
CA ASP A 29 -12.92 28.66 -6.84
C ASP A 29 -13.28 28.03 -5.50
N LYS A 30 -14.58 27.81 -5.24
CA LYS A 30 -15.03 27.09 -4.04
C LYS A 30 -14.59 25.63 -4.03
N ALA A 31 -14.68 24.95 -5.18
CA ALA A 31 -14.25 23.56 -5.32
C ALA A 31 -12.74 23.37 -5.17
N LEU A 32 -11.93 24.42 -5.33
CA LEU A 32 -10.50 24.39 -5.04
C LEU A 32 -10.22 24.32 -3.53
N GLU A 33 -11.08 24.92 -2.71
CA GLU A 33 -10.93 24.95 -1.25
C GLU A 33 -11.57 23.75 -0.56
N ARG A 34 -12.73 23.28 -1.07
CA ARG A 34 -13.49 22.17 -0.49
C ARG A 34 -14.46 21.51 -1.48
N PRO A 35 -14.78 20.22 -1.33
CA PRO A 35 -15.81 19.56 -2.12
C PRO A 35 -17.17 20.28 -2.08
N VAL A 36 -17.79 20.46 -3.24
CA VAL A 36 -19.08 21.17 -3.39
C VAL A 36 -20.17 20.20 -3.82
N THR A 37 -21.36 20.32 -3.22
CA THR A 37 -22.56 19.60 -3.66
C THR A 37 -23.35 20.45 -4.65
N ILE A 38 -23.68 19.89 -5.81
CA ILE A 38 -24.50 20.51 -6.84
C ILE A 38 -25.84 19.79 -6.91
N THR A 39 -26.95 20.52 -6.80
CA THR A 39 -28.31 19.96 -6.87
C THR A 39 -28.99 20.29 -8.20
N ARG A 40 -29.69 19.30 -8.77
CA ARG A 40 -30.52 19.45 -9.98
C ARG A 40 -31.64 18.41 -9.97
N ASN A 41 -32.89 18.86 -10.06
CA ASN A 41 -34.06 17.97 -10.17
C ASN A 41 -34.05 16.85 -9.11
N ASP A 42 -33.88 17.21 -7.83
CA ASP A 42 -33.80 16.29 -6.69
C ASP A 42 -32.61 15.31 -6.71
N GLN A 43 -31.68 15.46 -7.64
CA GLN A 43 -30.41 14.74 -7.66
C GLN A 43 -29.27 15.61 -7.11
N SER A 44 -28.31 14.96 -6.46
CA SER A 44 -27.10 15.59 -5.94
C SER A 44 -25.87 15.04 -6.67
N PHE A 45 -25.02 15.95 -7.10
CA PHE A 45 -23.72 15.70 -7.71
C PHE A 45 -22.65 16.32 -6.82
N ALA A 46 -21.42 15.86 -6.93
CA ALA A 46 -20.30 16.46 -6.25
C ALA A 46 -19.25 16.97 -7.23
N LEU A 47 -18.68 18.13 -6.94
CA LEU A 47 -17.52 18.67 -7.62
C LEU A 47 -16.36 18.68 -6.63
N LEU A 48 -15.30 17.94 -6.97
CA LEU A 48 -14.08 17.83 -6.19
C LEU A 48 -12.89 18.06 -7.12
N ARG A 49 -11.75 18.40 -6.53
CA ARG A 49 -10.48 18.39 -7.26
C ARG A 49 -10.12 16.99 -7.72
N ARG A 50 -9.52 16.90 -8.90
CA ARG A 50 -9.07 15.63 -9.48
C ARG A 50 -8.04 14.93 -8.59
N GLU A 51 -7.14 15.69 -7.97
CA GLU A 51 -6.11 15.11 -7.09
C GLU A 51 -6.71 14.50 -5.82
N GLU A 52 -7.75 15.13 -5.25
CA GLU A 52 -8.45 14.63 -4.07
C GLU A 52 -9.19 13.33 -4.37
N VAL A 53 -9.90 13.25 -5.50
CA VAL A 53 -10.56 12.01 -5.93
C VAL A 53 -9.54 10.92 -6.17
N THR A 54 -8.43 11.23 -6.84
CA THR A 54 -7.33 10.26 -7.06
C THR A 54 -6.79 9.73 -5.73
N SER A 55 -6.57 10.64 -4.76
CA SER A 55 -6.09 10.27 -3.43
C SER A 55 -7.08 9.38 -2.68
N LEU A 56 -8.38 9.71 -2.71
CA LEU A 56 -9.42 8.91 -2.07
C LEU A 56 -9.53 7.51 -2.69
N VAL A 57 -9.52 7.42 -4.02
CA VAL A 57 -9.56 6.14 -4.73
C VAL A 57 -8.31 5.31 -4.44
N LYS A 58 -7.13 5.93 -4.44
CA LYS A 58 -5.86 5.28 -4.09
C LYS A 58 -5.91 4.75 -2.65
N ALA A 59 -6.30 5.58 -1.69
CA ALA A 59 -6.43 5.19 -0.29
C ALA A 59 -7.41 4.04 -0.09
N ALA A 60 -8.59 4.07 -0.74
CA ALA A 60 -9.58 2.99 -0.63
C ALA A 60 -9.05 1.68 -1.24
N THR A 61 -8.42 1.75 -2.41
CA THR A 61 -7.89 0.57 -3.11
C THR A 61 -6.73 -0.05 -2.33
N GLN A 62 -5.80 0.77 -1.84
CA GLN A 62 -4.65 0.29 -1.07
C GLN A 62 -5.07 -0.20 0.32
N SER A 63 -6.03 0.46 0.98
CA SER A 63 -6.58 -0.04 2.26
C SER A 63 -7.17 -1.43 2.11
N LYS A 64 -7.87 -1.70 1.00
CA LYS A 64 -8.40 -3.03 0.70
C LYS A 64 -7.28 -4.06 0.58
N ALA A 65 -6.22 -3.76 -0.16
CA ALA A 65 -5.08 -4.66 -0.32
C ALA A 65 -4.39 -4.96 1.02
N VAL A 66 -4.15 -3.93 1.84
CA VAL A 66 -3.58 -4.08 3.19
C VAL A 66 -4.47 -4.95 4.07
N PHE A 67 -5.79 -4.72 4.05
CA PHE A 67 -6.73 -5.52 4.82
C PHE A 67 -6.74 -6.99 4.39
N GLU A 68 -6.74 -7.25 3.08
CA GLU A 68 -6.74 -8.62 2.54
C GLU A 68 -5.45 -9.37 2.91
N VAL A 69 -4.28 -8.74 2.73
CA VAL A 69 -2.99 -9.39 3.05
C VAL A 69 -2.84 -9.65 4.56
N LEU A 70 -3.24 -8.71 5.42
CA LEU A 70 -3.24 -8.91 6.88
C LEU A 70 -4.21 -10.03 7.28
N THR A 71 -5.39 -10.10 6.67
CA THR A 71 -6.37 -11.15 6.95
C THR A 71 -5.81 -12.54 6.64
N VAL A 72 -5.07 -12.67 5.54
CA VAL A 72 -4.39 -13.91 5.17
C VAL A 72 -3.26 -14.24 6.15
N ALA A 73 -2.40 -13.27 6.47
CA ALA A 73 -1.32 -13.48 7.43
C ALA A 73 -1.84 -13.94 8.81
N PHE A 74 -2.87 -13.29 9.35
CA PHE A 74 -3.52 -13.72 10.59
C PHE A 74 -4.18 -15.10 10.47
N SER A 75 -4.76 -15.42 9.31
CA SER A 75 -5.37 -16.73 9.08
C SER A 75 -4.32 -17.85 9.11
N LEU A 76 -3.14 -17.61 8.52
CA LEU A 76 -2.01 -18.53 8.56
C LEU A 76 -1.48 -18.72 9.99
N LEU A 77 -1.33 -17.63 10.77
CA LEU A 77 -0.96 -17.70 12.19
C LEU A 77 -1.96 -18.52 13.03
N LEU A 78 -3.24 -18.52 12.65
CA LEU A 78 -4.28 -19.34 13.30
C LEU A 78 -4.31 -20.79 12.81
N GLY A 79 -3.35 -21.21 11.98
CA GLY A 79 -3.22 -22.56 11.45
C GLY A 79 -4.19 -22.88 10.32
N LYS A 80 -4.78 -21.88 9.65
CA LYS A 80 -5.58 -22.13 8.45
C LYS A 80 -4.66 -22.35 7.26
N GLU A 81 -4.95 -23.38 6.47
CA GLU A 81 -4.27 -23.62 5.21
C GLU A 81 -4.81 -22.67 4.13
N ILE A 82 -3.92 -21.94 3.47
CA ILE A 82 -4.21 -21.09 2.32
C ILE A 82 -3.30 -21.54 1.18
N GLY A 83 -3.88 -21.93 0.05
CA GLY A 83 -3.12 -22.37 -1.12
C GLY A 83 -2.48 -21.21 -1.89
N PHE A 84 -1.45 -21.53 -2.67
CA PHE A 84 -0.72 -20.57 -3.52
C PHE A 84 -1.56 -19.94 -4.63
N GLU A 85 -2.71 -20.52 -4.97
CA GLU A 85 -3.67 -19.95 -5.92
C GLU A 85 -4.34 -18.67 -5.39
N HIS A 86 -4.33 -18.46 -4.07
CA HIS A 86 -4.80 -17.22 -3.48
C HIS A 86 -3.82 -16.07 -3.84
N PRO A 87 -4.30 -14.84 -4.14
CA PRO A 87 -3.41 -13.71 -4.47
C PRO A 87 -2.33 -13.41 -3.42
N TYR A 88 -2.59 -13.77 -2.16
CA TYR A 88 -1.66 -13.66 -1.04
C TYR A 88 -1.22 -15.02 -0.49
N GLY A 89 -1.43 -16.10 -1.23
CA GLY A 89 -1.06 -17.46 -0.84
C GLY A 89 0.45 -17.63 -0.67
N TRP A 90 1.26 -16.78 -1.30
CA TRP A 90 2.71 -16.72 -1.11
C TRP A 90 3.13 -16.54 0.35
N LEU A 91 2.27 -16.01 1.23
CA LEU A 91 2.56 -15.90 2.66
C LEU A 91 2.69 -17.27 3.36
N SER A 92 2.18 -18.36 2.76
CA SER A 92 2.18 -19.68 3.38
C SER A 92 3.56 -20.31 3.54
N VAL A 93 4.61 -19.71 2.96
CA VAL A 93 6.00 -20.21 3.06
C VAL A 93 6.71 -19.76 4.33
N PHE A 94 6.19 -18.71 4.98
CA PHE A 94 6.80 -18.12 6.16
C PHE A 94 6.45 -18.90 7.42
N GLU A 95 7.39 -18.93 8.36
CA GLU A 95 7.16 -19.46 9.69
C GLU A 95 6.38 -18.45 10.56
N GLU A 96 5.97 -18.87 11.76
CA GLU A 96 5.12 -18.06 12.63
C GLU A 96 5.77 -16.71 13.00
N ASP A 97 7.07 -16.73 13.31
CA ASP A 97 7.83 -15.54 13.71
C ASP A 97 7.93 -14.52 12.55
N ASP A 98 8.19 -14.99 11.33
CA ASP A 98 8.26 -14.16 10.12
C ASP A 98 6.89 -13.52 9.81
N LEU A 99 5.80 -14.29 9.93
CA LEU A 99 4.45 -13.76 9.74
C LEU A 99 4.10 -12.69 10.78
N GLN A 100 4.53 -12.85 12.02
CA GLN A 100 4.34 -11.83 13.07
C GLN A 100 5.13 -10.56 12.75
N GLU A 101 6.35 -10.67 12.24
CA GLU A 101 7.17 -9.53 11.82
C GLU A 101 6.52 -8.80 10.64
N PHE A 102 6.10 -9.52 9.59
CA PHE A 102 5.37 -8.95 8.47
C PHE A 102 4.12 -8.16 8.90
N ILE A 103 3.29 -8.76 9.76
CA ILE A 103 2.07 -8.13 10.28
C ILE A 103 2.42 -6.84 11.04
N LYS A 104 3.48 -6.88 11.85
CA LYS A 104 3.93 -5.73 12.64
C LYS A 104 4.39 -4.60 11.73
N GLU A 105 5.30 -4.86 10.79
CA GLU A 105 5.84 -3.86 9.86
C GLU A 105 4.71 -3.19 9.07
N LEU A 106 3.84 -4.00 8.48
CA LEU A 106 2.74 -3.49 7.67
C LEU A 106 1.73 -2.68 8.51
N SER A 107 1.45 -3.11 9.73
CA SER A 107 0.57 -2.38 10.65
C SER A 107 1.18 -1.05 11.11
N GLU A 108 2.48 -1.02 11.38
CA GLU A 108 3.20 0.20 11.74
C GLU A 108 3.23 1.19 10.58
N ALA A 109 3.49 0.72 9.36
CA ALA A 109 3.43 1.54 8.15
C ALA A 109 2.02 2.10 7.90
N PHE A 110 0.98 1.28 8.07
CA PHE A 110 -0.41 1.72 7.92
C PHE A 110 -0.80 2.83 8.91
N ARG A 111 -0.32 2.77 10.15
CA ARG A 111 -0.59 3.83 11.16
C ARG A 111 -0.02 5.20 10.77
N LEU A 112 0.93 5.25 9.84
CA LEU A 112 1.57 6.49 9.37
C LEU A 112 0.82 7.16 8.21
N ILE A 113 -0.25 6.57 7.68
CA ILE A 113 -0.99 7.13 6.53
C ILE A 113 -1.54 8.54 6.79
N ASP A 114 -1.99 8.82 8.01
CA ASP A 114 -2.53 10.14 8.36
C ASP A 114 -1.45 11.22 8.47
N SER A 115 -0.21 10.83 8.77
CA SER A 115 0.90 11.71 9.12
C SER A 115 2.00 11.81 8.05
N SER A 116 2.05 10.87 7.10
CA SER A 116 3.08 10.80 6.06
C SER A 116 2.46 10.73 4.66
N THR A 117 2.97 11.57 3.74
CA THR A 117 2.59 11.55 2.33
C THR A 117 3.18 10.36 1.56
N THR A 118 4.19 9.68 2.12
CA THR A 118 4.87 8.53 1.51
C THR A 118 4.49 7.20 2.16
N ALA A 119 3.60 7.20 3.15
CA ALA A 119 3.18 5.98 3.85
C ALA A 119 2.67 4.89 2.89
N TRP A 120 1.91 5.28 1.86
CA TRP A 120 1.43 4.36 0.84
C TRP A 120 2.53 3.72 0.01
N GLU A 121 3.58 4.49 -0.34
CA GLU A 121 4.73 3.97 -1.08
C GLU A 121 5.54 3.01 -0.21
N MET A 122 5.64 3.30 1.09
CA MET A 122 6.29 2.42 2.06
C MET A 122 5.53 1.11 2.25
N ILE A 123 4.20 1.15 2.31
CA ILE A 123 3.35 -0.04 2.37
C ILE A 123 3.54 -0.91 1.12
N ASP A 124 3.52 -0.30 -0.06
CA ASP A 124 3.73 -1.02 -1.31
C ASP A 124 5.13 -1.67 -1.34
N ALA A 125 6.15 -0.96 -0.85
CA ALA A 125 7.52 -1.47 -0.75
C ALA A 125 7.64 -2.67 0.20
N ILE A 126 7.02 -2.59 1.40
CA ILE A 126 6.99 -3.69 2.36
C ILE A 126 6.34 -4.93 1.73
N ILE A 127 5.13 -4.78 1.17
CA ILE A 127 4.43 -5.92 0.55
C ILE A 127 5.29 -6.53 -0.58
N HIS A 128 5.94 -5.70 -1.38
CA HIS A 128 6.80 -6.16 -2.47
C HIS A 128 8.04 -6.91 -1.96
N GLU A 129 8.75 -6.37 -0.98
CA GLU A 129 9.95 -6.98 -0.40
C GLU A 129 9.65 -8.36 0.21
N TRP A 130 8.57 -8.45 0.99
CA TRP A 130 8.13 -9.72 1.57
C TRP A 130 7.68 -10.72 0.51
N HIS A 131 7.04 -10.26 -0.57
CA HIS A 131 6.68 -11.12 -1.69
C HIS A 131 7.91 -11.70 -2.40
N GLU A 132 8.95 -10.88 -2.66
CA GLU A 132 10.20 -11.36 -3.25
C GLU A 132 10.93 -12.34 -2.33
N SER A 133 10.92 -12.11 -1.01
CA SER A 133 11.44 -13.05 -0.01
C SER A 133 10.70 -14.39 -0.06
N ALA A 134 9.37 -14.37 -0.22
CA ALA A 134 8.58 -15.59 -0.35
C ALA A 134 8.96 -16.39 -1.61
N ILE A 135 9.17 -15.70 -2.73
CA ILE A 135 9.64 -16.32 -3.98
C ILE A 135 11.03 -16.95 -3.75
N ALA A 136 11.93 -16.25 -3.05
CA ALA A 136 13.26 -16.76 -2.76
C ALA A 136 13.23 -18.03 -1.90
N ILE A 137 12.39 -18.06 -0.86
CA ILE A 137 12.18 -19.22 0.01
C ILE A 137 11.58 -20.40 -0.77
N ALA A 138 10.59 -20.12 -1.63
CA ALA A 138 9.91 -21.14 -2.42
C ALA A 138 10.76 -21.71 -3.56
N SER A 139 11.88 -21.06 -3.93
CA SER A 139 12.71 -21.45 -5.07
C SER A 139 13.61 -22.67 -4.75
N PRO A 140 13.40 -23.82 -5.43
CA PRO A 140 14.26 -24.98 -5.26
C PRO A 140 15.68 -24.76 -5.77
N GLU A 141 15.85 -23.89 -6.76
CA GLU A 141 17.14 -23.57 -7.38
C GLU A 141 18.01 -22.71 -6.45
N LEU A 142 17.39 -21.76 -5.74
CA LEU A 142 18.08 -20.99 -4.70
C LEU A 142 18.41 -21.87 -3.50
N ALA A 143 17.48 -22.73 -3.07
CA ALA A 143 17.75 -23.72 -2.03
C ALA A 143 18.93 -24.65 -2.40
N ALA A 144 19.02 -25.08 -3.67
CA ALA A 144 20.14 -25.87 -4.18
C ALA A 144 21.46 -25.07 -4.23
N ALA A 145 21.42 -23.78 -4.60
CA ALA A 145 22.60 -22.92 -4.64
C ALA A 145 23.16 -22.60 -3.24
N PHE A 146 22.31 -22.42 -2.23
CA PHE A 146 22.72 -22.17 -0.84
C PHE A 146 23.15 -23.46 -0.10
N SER A 147 22.67 -24.63 -0.53
CA SER A 147 23.06 -25.94 0.03
C SER A 147 24.25 -26.59 -0.69
N ALA A 148 24.64 -26.07 -1.86
CA ALA A 148 25.86 -26.48 -2.53
C ALA A 148 27.07 -26.12 -1.65
N GLU A 149 27.90 -27.12 -1.34
CA GLU A 149 29.17 -26.96 -0.64
C GLU A 149 29.98 -25.90 -1.39
N THR A 150 30.10 -24.70 -0.80
CA THR A 150 30.89 -23.62 -1.39
C THR A 150 32.31 -24.14 -1.52
N ASP A 151 32.77 -24.34 -2.76
CA ASP A 151 34.19 -24.47 -3.05
C ASP A 151 34.82 -23.11 -2.71
N GLU A 152 35.10 -22.91 -1.42
CA GLU A 152 35.70 -21.71 -0.88
C GLU A 152 37.08 -21.57 -1.53
N VAL A 153 37.13 -20.85 -2.65
CA VAL A 153 38.39 -20.51 -3.29
C VAL A 153 39.15 -19.63 -2.30
N PRO A 154 40.30 -20.08 -1.77
CA PRO A 154 41.04 -19.30 -0.80
C PRO A 154 41.42 -17.97 -1.44
N LEU A 155 41.16 -16.86 -0.76
CA LEU A 155 41.57 -15.54 -1.22
C LEU A 155 43.07 -15.56 -1.53
N THR A 156 43.42 -15.43 -2.81
CA THR A 156 44.81 -15.36 -3.25
C THR A 156 45.44 -14.15 -2.58
N LYS A 157 46.41 -14.38 -1.69
CA LYS A 157 47.15 -13.30 -1.03
C LYS A 157 47.73 -12.40 -2.13
N PRO A 158 47.62 -11.06 -2.00
CA PRO A 158 48.17 -10.16 -2.99
C PRO A 158 49.66 -10.45 -3.12
N ALA A 159 50.13 -10.72 -4.34
CA ALA A 159 51.55 -10.88 -4.60
C ALA A 159 52.23 -9.57 -4.20
N ALA A 160 53.04 -9.62 -3.14
CA ALA A 160 53.92 -8.52 -2.80
C ALA A 160 54.82 -8.27 -4.01
N GLY A 161 54.53 -7.21 -4.76
CA GLY A 161 55.38 -6.74 -5.84
C GLY A 161 56.75 -6.46 -5.27
N SER A 162 57.71 -7.33 -5.61
CA SER A 162 59.11 -7.10 -5.32
C SER A 162 59.54 -5.92 -6.18
N ALA A 163 59.64 -4.74 -5.56
CA ALA A 163 60.30 -3.59 -6.17
C ALA A 163 61.78 -3.92 -6.29
N VAL A 164 62.28 -3.93 -7.53
CA VAL A 164 63.70 -3.83 -7.88
C VAL A 164 63.86 -2.55 -8.68
#